data_AF-A0A523V8N1-F1
#
_entry.id   AF-A0A523V8N1-F1
#
_cell.length_a   1.000
_cell.length_b   1.000
_cell.length_c   1.000
_cell.angle_alpha   90.00
_cell.angle_beta   90.00
_cell.angle_gamma   90.00
#
_symmetry.space_group_name_H-M   'P 1'
#
loop_
_entity.id
_entity.type
_entity.pdbx_description
1 polymer ?
#
loop_
_entity_poly.entity_id
_entity_poly.type
_entity_poly.pdbx_seq_one_letter_code
_entity_poly.pdbx_strand_id
1 'polypeptide(L)'
;MGCCRRPVAPAAPTHSTPTTGNRYDSRPLLHTRAPLTVGHLLHALARLVRLYWGSRATNWRWPMSSSLVPSFSRPFSRSTARRGRSTLVALLCVLLVLTTTGGVFAGGPTPPDGEEGAKERARGFAADFSSLAGILESRGLGLGRQGGEPLQLIIDTDPGVDDAAAIVWLLSQSYRPVEVLGIVTVVGNAEVWDTTNNALLLLDALGRQDIPVVMGAAAPLSQPNAQISAMIHGPDGLWFVGWQNPHDLSTIPADPVAFYCTAAAENPGATVLALGPLTNLALAVGECPVEMAGLGEVIALGGSRTANAPMTDYNVWQDPEAADIVLTSGMPVTLVLLEASGQFTLGERELAQMARRGNAAAKLILGPMSYYAEMQAGFGGATEIAYYDVAAAIYAVRPSLGEAESALVKVVAEQSLSRGQTIVGLTMADRITMIASQGELDYLVYQFYTDPNFDLYGALFGILMQEPDNAQVVLDVNERWMSVLFLAGIR
;
A
#
# COMPACT_ATOMS: atom_id res chain seq x y z
N MET A 1 -12.51 -25.52 64.77
CA MET A 1 -11.07 -25.61 64.43
C MET A 1 -11.01 -25.93 62.95
N GLY A 2 -10.45 -25.15 62.02
CA GLY A 2 -9.90 -23.81 62.03
C GLY A 2 -10.06 -23.24 60.61
N CYS A 3 -10.32 -21.93 60.53
CA CYS A 3 -10.37 -21.15 59.31
C CYS A 3 -8.98 -21.05 58.65
N CYS A 4 -8.92 -20.96 57.33
CA CYS A 4 -7.82 -20.27 56.63
C CYS A 4 -8.39 -19.38 55.52
N ARG A 5 -7.87 -18.14 55.53
CA ARG A 5 -8.39 -16.93 54.89
C ARG A 5 -7.72 -16.70 53.53
N ARG A 6 -8.44 -16.00 52.64
CA ARG A 6 -7.91 -15.34 51.44
C ARG A 6 -6.88 -14.26 51.82
N PRO A 7 -5.83 -14.02 51.00
CA PRO A 7 -4.95 -12.88 51.19
C PRO A 7 -5.54 -11.59 50.61
N VAL A 8 -5.50 -10.53 51.41
CA VAL A 8 -5.83 -9.14 51.08
C VAL A 8 -4.52 -8.42 50.75
N ALA A 9 -4.47 -7.69 49.63
CA ALA A 9 -3.34 -6.85 49.24
C ALA A 9 -3.24 -5.58 50.12
N PRO A 10 -2.04 -5.11 50.49
CA PRO A 10 -1.89 -3.91 51.31
C PRO A 10 -1.97 -2.62 50.49
N ALA A 11 -2.69 -1.65 51.04
CA ALA A 11 -2.80 -0.27 50.53
C ALA A 11 -1.49 0.51 50.73
N ALA A 12 -1.12 1.31 49.73
CA ALA A 12 0.02 2.23 49.78
C ALA A 12 -0.32 3.51 50.56
N PRO A 13 0.64 4.12 51.29
CA PRO A 13 0.39 5.29 52.12
C PRO A 13 0.43 6.59 51.31
N THR A 14 -0.49 7.50 51.66
CA THR A 14 -0.54 8.88 51.21
C THR A 14 0.46 9.73 51.99
N HIS A 15 1.34 10.44 51.27
CA HIS A 15 2.15 11.52 51.84
C HIS A 15 1.84 12.84 51.11
N SER A 16 1.46 13.85 51.89
CA SER A 16 1.20 15.22 51.48
C SER A 16 2.29 16.18 51.98
N THR A 17 2.38 17.33 51.29
CA THR A 17 3.03 18.62 51.61
C THR A 17 4.52 18.84 51.26
N PRO A 18 4.99 20.10 51.04
CA PRO A 18 4.34 21.29 50.47
C PRO A 18 5.17 22.01 49.36
N THR A 19 4.55 23.03 48.78
CA THR A 19 4.99 23.94 47.71
C THR A 19 6.24 24.79 47.98
N THR A 20 7.12 24.90 46.98
CA THR A 20 7.86 26.11 46.54
C THR A 20 8.03 25.95 45.01
N GLY A 21 7.81 26.90 44.10
CA GLY A 21 7.99 28.35 44.14
C GLY A 21 9.10 28.73 43.15
N ASN A 22 8.89 28.56 41.83
CA ASN A 22 9.63 29.32 40.81
C ASN A 22 8.95 29.22 39.43
N ARG A 23 8.33 30.32 38.99
CA ARG A 23 7.90 30.54 37.60
C ARG A 23 9.12 30.99 36.81
N TYR A 24 9.64 30.13 35.93
CA TYR A 24 10.45 30.57 34.80
C TYR A 24 9.52 30.81 33.60
N ASP A 25 9.48 32.07 33.17
CA ASP A 25 8.74 32.56 32.01
C ASP A 25 9.56 32.26 30.75
N SER A 26 9.28 31.15 30.07
CA SER A 26 9.87 30.83 28.77
C SER A 26 8.88 31.16 27.66
N ARG A 27 8.97 32.39 27.12
CA ARG A 27 8.36 32.74 25.83
C ARG A 27 9.14 32.04 24.70
N PRO A 28 8.48 31.30 23.79
CA PRO A 28 9.10 30.95 22.51
C PRO A 28 9.07 32.16 21.58
N LEU A 29 10.23 32.56 21.05
CA LEU A 29 10.35 33.43 19.89
C LEU A 29 9.81 32.69 18.65
N LEU A 30 8.55 32.93 18.32
CA LEU A 30 7.96 32.55 17.04
C LEU A 30 8.43 33.56 15.97
N HIS A 31 9.39 33.18 15.13
CA HIS A 31 9.55 33.78 13.81
C HIS A 31 8.36 33.34 12.93
N THR A 32 7.28 34.12 12.94
CA THR A 32 6.16 33.95 12.00
C THR A 32 6.58 34.49 10.64
N ARG A 33 6.81 33.60 9.66
CA ARG A 33 6.67 34.00 8.24
C ARG A 33 5.19 34.28 7.99
N ALA A 34 4.87 35.49 7.52
CA ALA A 34 3.49 35.89 7.23
C ALA A 34 2.86 34.96 6.16
N PRO A 35 1.58 34.58 6.29
CA PRO A 35 0.92 33.72 5.32
C PRO A 35 0.68 34.47 3.99
N LEU A 36 0.96 33.79 2.88
CA LEU A 36 0.60 34.24 1.53
C LEU A 36 -0.92 34.43 1.44
N THR A 37 -1.37 35.68 1.33
CA THR A 37 -2.79 35.98 1.11
C THR A 37 -3.18 35.72 -0.34
N VAL A 38 -4.47 35.48 -0.60
CA VAL A 38 -5.04 35.31 -1.95
C VAL A 38 -4.66 36.47 -2.88
N GLY A 39 -4.48 37.69 -2.33
CA GLY A 39 -3.99 38.84 -3.08
C GLY A 39 -2.57 38.67 -3.65
N HIS A 40 -1.67 37.97 -2.96
CA HIS A 40 -0.31 37.69 -3.43
C HIS A 40 -0.29 36.66 -4.57
N LEU A 41 -1.14 35.64 -4.50
CA LEU A 41 -1.32 34.64 -5.56
C LEU A 41 -1.91 35.25 -6.83
N LEU A 42 -2.90 36.14 -6.70
CA LEU A 42 -3.48 36.86 -7.83
C LEU A 42 -2.48 37.84 -8.48
N HIS A 43 -1.61 38.47 -7.68
CA HIS A 43 -0.53 39.32 -8.20
C HIS A 43 0.54 38.51 -8.95
N ALA A 44 0.91 37.33 -8.45
CA ALA A 44 1.86 36.44 -9.12
C ALA A 44 1.31 35.89 -10.45
N LEU A 45 0.02 35.52 -10.49
CA LEU A 45 -0.68 35.12 -11.71
C LEU A 45 -0.75 36.25 -12.74
N ALA A 46 -1.07 37.48 -12.32
CA ALA A 46 -1.09 38.63 -13.23
C ALA A 46 0.29 38.95 -13.83
N ARG A 47 1.38 38.71 -13.08
CA ARG A 47 2.76 38.83 -13.59
C ARG A 47 3.10 37.72 -14.58
N LEU A 48 2.70 36.48 -14.31
CA LEU A 48 2.92 35.35 -15.22
C LEU A 48 2.15 35.50 -16.54
N VAL A 49 0.91 35.98 -16.50
CA VAL A 49 0.12 36.26 -17.71
C VAL A 49 0.75 37.37 -18.56
N ARG A 50 1.31 38.42 -17.93
CA ARG A 50 2.04 39.49 -18.65
C ARG A 50 3.36 39.01 -19.25
N LEU A 51 4.06 38.11 -18.55
CA LEU A 51 5.31 37.51 -19.04
C LEU A 51 5.06 36.57 -20.22
N TYR A 52 3.92 35.87 -20.25
CA TYR A 52 3.64 34.86 -21.27
C TYR A 52 2.99 35.44 -22.55
N TRP A 53 2.26 36.55 -22.47
CA TRP A 53 1.54 37.14 -23.62
C TRP A 53 2.17 38.42 -24.21
N GLY A 54 3.24 38.94 -23.59
CA GLY A 54 3.88 40.19 -24.03
C GLY A 54 2.95 41.41 -24.00
N SER A 55 3.44 42.57 -24.42
CA SER A 55 2.79 43.89 -24.26
C SER A 55 1.51 44.12 -25.08
N ARG A 56 0.80 43.09 -25.54
CA ARG A 56 -0.44 43.21 -26.32
C ARG A 56 -1.74 43.04 -25.52
N ALA A 57 -1.68 42.83 -24.20
CA ALA A 57 -2.86 42.80 -23.33
C ALA A 57 -3.11 44.17 -22.65
N THR A 58 -3.49 45.20 -23.41
CA THR A 58 -3.77 46.54 -22.84
C THR A 58 -5.23 46.86 -22.56
N ASN A 59 -6.20 45.97 -22.84
CA ASN A 59 -7.62 46.30 -22.69
C ASN A 59 -8.47 45.35 -21.83
N TRP A 60 -7.87 44.54 -20.96
CA TRP A 60 -8.65 43.73 -20.02
C TRP A 60 -8.91 44.50 -18.72
N ARG A 61 -10.16 44.88 -18.46
CA ARG A 61 -10.62 45.44 -17.18
C ARG A 61 -11.49 44.42 -16.44
N TRP A 62 -11.13 44.16 -15.18
CA TRP A 62 -11.92 43.32 -14.27
C TRP A 62 -13.13 44.11 -13.75
N PRO A 63 -14.36 43.56 -13.72
CA PRO A 63 -15.48 44.21 -13.04
C PRO A 63 -15.33 43.97 -11.54
N MET A 64 -14.96 45.02 -10.79
CA MET A 64 -15.15 45.03 -9.34
C MET A 64 -16.59 45.45 -9.04
N SER A 65 -17.43 44.50 -8.62
CA SER A 65 -18.59 44.81 -7.78
C SER A 65 -18.29 44.34 -6.36
N SER A 66 -18.41 45.28 -5.42
CA SER A 66 -17.97 45.22 -4.03
C SER A 66 -19.00 44.55 -3.11
N SER A 67 -19.51 43.39 -3.48
CA SER A 67 -20.56 42.73 -2.71
C SER A 67 -20.49 41.22 -2.87
N LEU A 68 -19.51 40.59 -2.19
CA LEU A 68 -19.49 39.20 -1.73
C LEU A 68 -18.14 38.91 -1.02
N VAL A 69 -17.93 39.54 0.15
CA VAL A 69 -16.87 39.12 1.08
C VAL A 69 -17.51 38.96 2.46
N PRO A 70 -17.75 37.74 2.95
CA PRO A 70 -18.02 37.54 4.37
C PRO A 70 -16.71 37.70 5.13
N SER A 71 -16.72 38.59 6.12
CA SER A 71 -15.66 38.75 7.11
C SER A 71 -15.46 37.47 7.92
N PHE A 72 -14.32 36.78 7.74
CA PHE A 72 -13.90 35.67 8.60
C PHE A 72 -12.78 36.14 9.52
N SER A 73 -13.14 36.53 10.74
CA SER A 73 -12.21 36.75 11.85
C SER A 73 -12.32 35.57 12.84
N ARG A 74 -11.55 34.50 12.61
CA ARG A 74 -11.18 33.44 13.59
C ARG A 74 -10.03 32.57 12.99
N PRO A 75 -9.14 31.97 13.81
CA PRO A 75 -7.95 31.27 13.32
C PRO A 75 -8.32 29.95 12.60
N PHE A 76 -7.63 29.68 11.49
CA PHE A 76 -7.91 28.61 10.53
C PHE A 76 -7.59 27.20 11.08
N SER A 77 -8.49 26.24 10.87
CA SER A 77 -8.26 24.80 11.12
C SER A 77 -7.97 24.02 9.82
N ARG A 78 -7.33 22.84 9.94
CA ARG A 78 -6.81 21.98 8.86
C ARG A 78 -7.81 21.59 7.74
N SER A 79 -9.12 21.81 7.91
CA SER A 79 -10.13 21.46 6.88
C SER A 79 -10.23 22.44 5.71
N THR A 80 -9.67 23.66 5.82
CA THR A 80 -9.75 24.69 4.77
C THR A 80 -8.60 24.66 3.76
N ALA A 81 -7.48 23.98 4.06
CA ALA A 81 -6.40 23.73 3.11
C ALA A 81 -6.84 22.82 1.93
N ARG A 82 -7.79 21.90 2.18
CA ARG A 82 -8.43 21.08 1.12
C ARG A 82 -9.25 21.93 0.15
N ARG A 83 -10.00 22.94 0.63
CA ARG A 83 -10.77 23.84 -0.26
C ARG A 83 -9.88 24.73 -1.13
N GLY A 84 -8.75 25.21 -0.63
CA GLY A 84 -7.80 26.01 -1.41
C GLY A 84 -7.18 25.25 -2.59
N ARG A 85 -6.90 23.95 -2.43
CA ARG A 85 -6.45 23.07 -3.53
C ARG A 85 -7.57 22.81 -4.54
N SER A 86 -8.81 22.62 -4.10
CA SER A 86 -9.97 22.46 -4.99
C SER A 86 -10.25 23.72 -5.81
N THR A 87 -10.08 24.92 -5.24
CA THR A 87 -10.24 26.19 -5.96
C THR A 87 -9.12 26.40 -6.99
N LEU A 88 -7.89 25.99 -6.70
CA LEU A 88 -6.77 26.07 -7.64
C LEU A 88 -6.93 25.10 -8.81
N VAL A 89 -7.39 23.86 -8.55
CA VAL A 89 -7.71 22.87 -9.58
C VAL A 89 -8.89 23.33 -10.43
N ALA A 90 -9.93 23.91 -9.83
CA ALA A 90 -11.05 24.49 -10.58
C ALA A 90 -10.61 25.67 -11.47
N LEU A 91 -9.73 26.55 -10.98
CA LEU A 91 -9.16 27.65 -11.78
C LEU A 91 -8.27 27.14 -12.92
N LEU A 92 -7.47 26.09 -12.69
CA LEU A 92 -6.66 25.45 -13.72
C LEU A 92 -7.53 24.74 -14.77
N CYS A 93 -8.62 24.09 -14.37
CA CYS A 93 -9.60 23.50 -15.29
C CYS A 93 -10.33 24.57 -16.12
N VAL A 94 -10.71 25.70 -15.52
CA VAL A 94 -11.33 26.83 -16.25
C VAL A 94 -10.33 27.45 -17.22
N LEU A 95 -9.05 27.61 -16.84
CA LEU A 95 -7.98 28.05 -17.73
C LEU A 95 -7.76 27.06 -18.88
N LEU A 96 -7.76 25.75 -18.61
CA LEU A 96 -7.61 24.72 -19.63
C LEU A 96 -8.77 24.79 -20.64
N VAL A 97 -10.01 24.86 -20.15
CA VAL A 97 -11.22 24.99 -20.98
C VAL A 97 -11.21 26.27 -21.81
N LEU A 98 -10.77 27.40 -21.24
CA LEU A 98 -10.67 28.68 -21.98
C LEU A 98 -9.56 28.65 -23.04
N THR A 99 -8.47 27.91 -22.82
CA THR A 99 -7.41 27.74 -23.82
C THR A 99 -7.75 26.72 -24.91
N THR A 100 -8.55 25.70 -24.62
CA THR A 100 -8.95 24.68 -25.60
C THR A 100 -10.21 25.05 -26.38
N THR A 101 -11.06 25.94 -25.86
CA THR A 101 -12.24 26.47 -26.57
C THR A 101 -11.99 27.82 -27.27
N GLY A 102 -10.84 28.47 -27.02
CA GLY A 102 -10.46 29.77 -27.60
C GLY A 102 -10.24 29.80 -29.11
N GLY A 103 -10.48 28.71 -29.84
CA GLY A 103 -10.38 28.62 -31.29
C GLY A 103 -11.70 28.71 -32.06
N VAL A 104 -12.86 28.76 -31.39
CA VAL A 104 -14.17 28.75 -32.07
C VAL A 104 -15.07 29.88 -31.55
N PHE A 105 -14.63 31.12 -31.67
CA PHE A 105 -15.52 32.29 -31.66
C PHE A 105 -14.93 33.40 -32.54
N ALA A 106 -14.97 33.17 -33.84
CA ALA A 106 -14.84 34.23 -34.84
C ALA A 106 -16.05 34.18 -35.77
N GLY A 107 -17.02 35.08 -35.52
CA GLY A 107 -17.97 35.61 -36.50
C GLY A 107 -18.99 34.65 -37.13
N GLY A 108 -20.24 34.68 -36.65
CA GLY A 108 -21.41 34.18 -37.38
C GLY A 108 -22.67 34.20 -36.51
N PRO A 109 -23.86 34.55 -37.05
CA PRO A 109 -25.08 34.68 -36.25
C PRO A 109 -25.58 33.30 -35.81
N THR A 110 -26.08 33.23 -34.58
CA THR A 110 -26.73 32.06 -33.97
C THR A 110 -27.95 31.60 -34.78
N PRO A 111 -28.06 30.32 -35.19
CA PRO A 111 -29.34 29.73 -35.53
C PRO A 111 -30.01 29.11 -34.28
N PRO A 112 -31.34 29.04 -34.24
CA PRO A 112 -32.07 28.34 -33.20
C PRO A 112 -31.91 26.83 -33.43
N ASP A 113 -31.88 26.01 -32.38
CA ASP A 113 -32.55 24.69 -32.34
C ASP A 113 -32.20 23.93 -31.04
N GLY A 114 -33.22 23.27 -30.50
CA GLY A 114 -33.27 22.70 -29.14
C GLY A 114 -32.64 21.33 -28.96
N GLU A 115 -33.18 20.59 -27.97
CA GLU A 115 -32.73 19.37 -27.29
C GLU A 115 -32.00 18.27 -28.12
N GLU A 116 -32.17 18.25 -29.43
CA GLU A 116 -31.61 17.22 -30.32
C GLU A 116 -30.10 17.44 -30.57
N GLY A 117 -29.64 18.70 -30.66
CA GLY A 117 -28.22 19.04 -30.80
C GLY A 117 -27.37 18.80 -29.53
N ALA A 118 -28.01 18.52 -28.38
CA ALA A 118 -27.33 18.09 -27.16
C ALA A 118 -27.08 16.56 -27.17
N LYS A 119 -28.00 15.78 -27.76
CA LYS A 119 -27.90 14.32 -27.85
C LYS A 119 -26.83 13.86 -28.84
N GLU A 120 -26.60 14.62 -29.91
CA GLU A 120 -25.56 14.31 -30.90
C GLU A 120 -24.13 14.57 -30.35
N ARG A 121 -23.98 15.62 -29.52
CA ARG A 121 -22.73 15.88 -28.77
C ARG A 121 -22.44 14.83 -27.69
N ALA A 122 -23.47 14.29 -27.05
CA ALA A 122 -23.33 13.18 -26.11
C ALA A 122 -22.92 11.86 -26.80
N ARG A 123 -23.36 11.64 -28.05
CA ARG A 123 -22.92 10.48 -28.86
C ARG A 123 -21.47 10.63 -29.35
N GLY A 124 -21.02 11.85 -29.65
CA GLY A 124 -19.61 12.13 -29.92
C GLY A 124 -18.69 11.83 -28.72
N PHE A 125 -19.18 12.06 -27.49
CA PHE A 125 -18.41 11.80 -26.26
C PHE A 125 -18.23 10.30 -25.95
N ALA A 126 -19.13 9.44 -26.45
CA ALA A 126 -19.01 7.99 -26.31
C ALA A 126 -18.07 7.35 -27.35
N ALA A 127 -17.88 7.99 -28.50
CA ALA A 127 -16.94 7.56 -29.54
C ALA A 127 -15.47 7.92 -29.23
N ASP A 128 -15.22 8.71 -28.18
CA ASP A 128 -13.90 9.19 -27.79
C ASP A 128 -13.17 8.28 -26.78
N PHE A 129 -13.77 7.16 -26.36
CA PHE A 129 -13.07 6.20 -25.49
C PHE A 129 -11.92 5.47 -26.18
N SER A 130 -11.97 5.33 -27.51
CA SER A 130 -10.86 4.85 -28.33
C SER A 130 -9.72 5.85 -28.48
N SER A 131 -9.97 7.15 -28.29
CA SER A 131 -8.93 8.19 -28.37
C SER A 131 -8.17 8.35 -27.05
N LEU A 132 -8.76 7.95 -25.92
CA LEU A 132 -8.09 7.95 -24.62
C LEU A 132 -6.84 7.05 -24.63
N ALA A 133 -6.92 5.88 -25.28
CA ALA A 133 -5.79 4.98 -25.47
C ALA A 133 -4.64 5.62 -26.26
N GLY A 134 -4.95 6.35 -27.35
CA GLY A 134 -3.95 7.07 -28.15
C GLY A 134 -3.39 8.33 -27.47
N ILE A 135 -4.17 8.97 -26.59
CA ILE A 135 -3.72 10.11 -25.77
C ILE A 135 -2.79 9.64 -24.65
N LEU A 136 -2.98 8.41 -24.13
CA LEU A 136 -2.10 7.78 -23.15
C LEU A 136 -0.73 7.44 -23.76
N GLU A 137 -0.68 6.97 -25.01
CA GLU A 137 0.59 6.70 -25.73
C GLU A 137 1.37 7.98 -26.08
N SER A 138 0.69 9.04 -26.50
CA SER A 138 1.34 10.29 -26.96
C SER A 138 1.90 11.18 -25.86
N ARG A 139 1.58 10.94 -24.57
CA ARG A 139 2.03 11.75 -23.43
C ARG A 139 3.20 11.17 -22.64
N GLY A 140 3.83 10.09 -23.10
CA GLY A 140 4.99 9.52 -22.40
C GLY A 140 4.67 8.88 -21.04
N LEU A 141 3.38 8.71 -20.71
CA LEU A 141 2.91 7.74 -19.72
C LEU A 141 2.90 6.36 -20.38
N GLY A 142 4.09 5.92 -20.80
CA GLY A 142 4.24 4.63 -21.44
C GLY A 142 3.62 3.56 -20.55
N LEU A 143 2.71 2.77 -21.12
CA LEU A 143 2.60 1.36 -20.76
C LEU A 143 4.03 0.82 -20.86
N GLY A 144 4.72 0.71 -19.72
CA GLY A 144 6.06 0.17 -19.64
C GLY A 144 6.07 -1.20 -20.32
N ARG A 145 6.81 -1.27 -21.43
CA ARG A 145 7.00 -2.39 -22.36
C ARG A 145 5.76 -2.85 -23.15
N GLN A 146 5.67 -2.34 -24.38
CA GLN A 146 5.08 -3.10 -25.49
C GLN A 146 5.93 -4.35 -25.77
N GLY A 147 5.31 -5.55 -25.75
CA GLY A 147 5.89 -6.80 -26.24
C GLY A 147 6.89 -7.51 -25.32
N GLY A 148 6.72 -7.43 -23.99
CA GLY A 148 7.57 -8.14 -23.03
C GLY A 148 7.16 -9.61 -22.85
N GLU A 149 8.15 -10.47 -22.58
CA GLU A 149 7.95 -11.83 -22.06
C GLU A 149 6.94 -11.83 -20.88
N PRO A 150 6.15 -12.90 -20.71
CA PRO A 150 5.25 -13.03 -19.57
C PRO A 150 5.94 -12.73 -18.23
N LEU A 151 5.21 -12.12 -17.29
CA LEU A 151 5.66 -12.06 -15.91
C LEU A 151 5.64 -13.49 -15.35
N GLN A 152 6.81 -14.09 -15.18
CA GLN A 152 6.96 -15.35 -14.46
C GLN A 152 6.78 -15.08 -12.97
N LEU A 153 5.79 -15.74 -12.37
CA LEU A 153 5.34 -15.44 -11.02
C LEU A 153 5.18 -16.71 -10.19
N ILE A 154 5.74 -16.69 -8.98
CA ILE A 154 5.38 -17.62 -7.90
C ILE A 154 4.49 -16.86 -6.93
N ILE A 155 3.39 -17.46 -6.48
CA ILE A 155 2.50 -16.85 -5.50
C ILE A 155 2.67 -17.60 -4.17
N ASP A 156 3.19 -16.93 -3.16
CA ASP A 156 3.23 -17.42 -1.77
C ASP A 156 2.07 -16.78 -1.00
N THR A 157 1.12 -17.57 -0.51
CA THR A 157 -0.17 -17.03 -0.05
C THR A 157 -0.80 -17.93 1.00
N ASP A 158 -1.67 -17.39 1.82
CA ASP A 158 -2.46 -18.10 2.82
C ASP A 158 -3.96 -17.90 2.56
N PRO A 159 -4.54 -18.41 1.43
CA PRO A 159 -5.78 -17.88 0.87
C PRO A 159 -6.91 -17.59 1.85
N GLY A 160 -6.92 -16.32 2.25
CA GLY A 160 -8.00 -15.60 2.89
C GLY A 160 -8.89 -14.92 1.85
N VAL A 161 -9.86 -14.11 2.32
CA VAL A 161 -10.84 -13.47 1.44
C VAL A 161 -10.22 -12.49 0.43
N ASP A 162 -9.27 -11.65 0.87
CA ASP A 162 -8.55 -10.72 0.00
C ASP A 162 -7.43 -11.38 -0.82
N ASP A 163 -6.73 -12.41 -0.30
CA ASP A 163 -5.88 -13.28 -1.13
C ASP A 163 -6.67 -13.89 -2.30
N ALA A 164 -7.86 -14.42 -2.02
CA ALA A 164 -8.71 -15.04 -3.02
C ALA A 164 -9.14 -14.01 -4.07
N ALA A 165 -9.46 -12.79 -3.65
CA ALA A 165 -9.73 -11.70 -4.59
C ALA A 165 -8.48 -11.34 -5.43
N ALA A 166 -7.29 -11.38 -4.84
CA ALA A 166 -6.02 -11.12 -5.52
C ALA A 166 -5.71 -12.21 -6.57
N ILE A 167 -5.79 -13.49 -6.20
CA ILE A 167 -5.59 -14.64 -7.08
C ILE A 167 -6.61 -14.63 -8.23
N VAL A 168 -7.90 -14.44 -7.93
CA VAL A 168 -8.95 -14.35 -8.94
C VAL A 168 -8.64 -13.23 -9.93
N TRP A 169 -8.31 -12.04 -9.44
CA TRP A 169 -7.99 -10.93 -10.32
C TRP A 169 -6.73 -11.19 -11.17
N LEU A 170 -5.67 -11.70 -10.55
CA LEU A 170 -4.36 -11.93 -11.19
C LEU A 170 -4.43 -12.97 -12.29
N LEU A 171 -5.26 -14.00 -12.12
CA LEU A 171 -5.47 -15.07 -13.12
C LEU A 171 -6.56 -14.75 -14.15
N SER A 172 -7.41 -13.75 -13.90
CA SER A 172 -8.49 -13.36 -14.83
C SER A 172 -8.11 -12.18 -15.72
N GLN A 173 -7.19 -11.35 -15.27
CA GLN A 173 -6.79 -10.17 -16.01
C GLN A 173 -6.04 -10.49 -17.32
N SER A 174 -6.13 -9.56 -18.27
CA SER A 174 -5.52 -9.70 -19.61
C SER A 174 -4.65 -8.50 -20.01
N TYR A 175 -4.36 -7.58 -19.09
CA TYR A 175 -3.59 -6.37 -19.42
C TYR A 175 -2.07 -6.62 -19.41
N ARG A 176 -1.59 -7.67 -18.74
CA ARG A 176 -0.20 -8.15 -18.82
C ARG A 176 -0.21 -9.69 -18.81
N PRO A 177 0.49 -10.37 -19.73
CA PRO A 177 0.67 -11.81 -19.64
C PRO A 177 1.40 -12.17 -18.34
N VAL A 178 0.81 -13.08 -17.55
CA VAL A 178 1.39 -13.62 -16.32
C VAL A 178 1.45 -15.14 -16.48
N GLU A 179 2.64 -15.70 -16.31
CA GLU A 179 2.87 -17.13 -16.22
C GLU A 179 3.07 -17.48 -14.74
N VAL A 180 2.06 -18.11 -14.14
CA VAL A 180 2.17 -18.55 -12.74
C VAL A 180 2.85 -19.90 -12.71
N LEU A 181 4.09 -19.92 -12.20
CA LEU A 181 4.94 -21.10 -12.08
C LEU A 181 4.45 -22.06 -10.99
N GLY A 182 3.77 -21.53 -9.98
CA GLY A 182 3.11 -22.28 -8.93
C GLY A 182 2.53 -21.40 -7.83
N ILE A 183 1.64 -21.98 -7.05
CA ILE A 183 1.08 -21.38 -5.83
C ILE A 183 1.59 -22.20 -4.65
N VAL A 184 2.33 -21.56 -3.74
CA VAL A 184 2.80 -22.17 -2.50
C VAL A 184 1.97 -21.63 -1.36
N THR A 185 1.25 -22.52 -0.66
CA THR A 185 0.39 -22.09 0.43
C THR A 185 1.14 -22.05 1.76
N VAL A 186 0.72 -21.18 2.67
CA VAL A 186 1.27 -21.08 4.03
C VAL A 186 0.14 -20.98 5.04
N VAL A 187 0.45 -21.26 6.30
CA VAL A 187 -0.44 -20.95 7.43
C VAL A 187 -0.53 -19.44 7.65
N GLY A 188 -1.71 -18.95 8.03
CA GLY A 188 -1.93 -17.54 8.35
C GLY A 188 -3.42 -17.29 8.58
N ASN A 189 -4.10 -16.78 7.56
CA ASN A 189 -5.55 -16.50 7.59
C ASN A 189 -6.41 -17.71 7.97
N ALA A 190 -5.93 -18.92 7.65
CA ALA A 190 -6.45 -20.19 8.14
C ALA A 190 -5.31 -21.20 8.35
N GLU A 191 -5.67 -22.41 8.80
CA GLU A 191 -4.73 -23.53 8.85
C GLU A 191 -4.27 -23.92 7.43
N VAL A 192 -3.03 -24.42 7.28
CA VAL A 192 -2.44 -24.62 5.93
C VAL A 192 -3.25 -25.56 5.04
N TRP A 193 -3.99 -26.52 5.61
CA TRP A 193 -4.88 -27.42 4.87
C TRP A 193 -6.06 -26.66 4.26
N ASP A 194 -6.63 -25.71 5.01
CA ASP A 194 -7.71 -24.86 4.53
C ASP A 194 -7.19 -23.89 3.46
N THR A 195 -6.04 -23.23 3.70
CA THR A 195 -5.44 -22.31 2.72
C THR A 195 -5.08 -23.04 1.41
N THR A 196 -4.57 -24.27 1.50
CA THR A 196 -4.33 -25.15 0.33
C THR A 196 -5.62 -25.52 -0.40
N ASN A 197 -6.65 -25.94 0.35
CA ASN A 197 -7.93 -26.29 -0.24
C ASN A 197 -8.60 -25.08 -0.93
N ASN A 198 -8.46 -23.89 -0.35
CA ASN A 198 -8.95 -22.64 -0.90
C ASN A 198 -8.23 -22.30 -2.20
N ALA A 199 -6.90 -22.43 -2.28
CA ALA A 199 -6.17 -22.26 -3.53
C ALA A 199 -6.70 -23.18 -4.65
N LEU A 200 -6.87 -24.46 -4.35
CA LEU A 200 -7.39 -25.46 -5.30
C LEU A 200 -8.82 -25.12 -5.76
N LEU A 201 -9.70 -24.73 -4.84
CA LEU A 201 -11.07 -24.31 -5.13
C LEU A 201 -11.12 -23.11 -6.09
N LEU A 202 -10.23 -22.14 -5.91
CA LEU A 202 -10.12 -20.99 -6.79
C LEU A 202 -9.64 -21.40 -8.19
N LEU A 203 -8.61 -22.26 -8.27
CA LEU A 203 -8.12 -22.78 -9.55
C LEU A 203 -9.19 -23.58 -10.30
N ASP A 204 -10.00 -24.35 -9.59
CA ASP A 204 -11.15 -25.06 -10.16
C ASP A 204 -12.17 -24.08 -10.77
N ALA A 205 -12.52 -23.02 -10.04
CA ALA A 205 -13.47 -22.02 -10.49
C ALA A 205 -12.94 -21.16 -11.66
N LEU A 206 -11.61 -21.03 -11.76
CA LEU A 206 -10.91 -20.33 -12.84
C LEU A 206 -10.61 -21.24 -14.04
N GLY A 207 -10.76 -22.56 -13.91
CA GLY A 207 -10.35 -23.53 -14.92
C GLY A 207 -8.83 -23.54 -15.15
N ARG A 208 -8.06 -23.34 -14.09
CA ARG A 208 -6.59 -23.21 -14.09
C ARG A 208 -5.88 -24.29 -13.26
N GLN A 209 -6.41 -25.51 -13.29
CA GLN A 209 -5.79 -26.67 -12.63
C GLN A 209 -4.43 -27.06 -13.24
N ASP A 210 -3.98 -26.40 -14.31
CA ASP A 210 -2.63 -26.50 -14.87
C ASP A 210 -1.56 -25.88 -13.96
N ILE A 211 -1.94 -24.96 -13.06
CA ILE A 211 -1.01 -24.32 -12.13
C ILE A 211 -0.73 -25.28 -10.96
N PRO A 212 0.53 -25.63 -10.67
CA PRO A 212 0.84 -26.49 -9.54
C PRO A 212 0.60 -25.77 -8.21
N VAL A 213 0.03 -26.49 -7.25
CA VAL A 213 -0.12 -26.05 -5.86
C VAL A 213 0.80 -26.89 -4.98
N VAL A 214 1.53 -26.23 -4.08
CA VAL A 214 2.41 -26.86 -3.09
C VAL A 214 1.96 -26.44 -1.71
N MET A 215 1.68 -27.41 -0.85
CA MET A 215 1.37 -27.16 0.56
C MET A 215 2.65 -26.79 1.30
N GLY A 216 2.69 -25.61 1.92
CA GLY A 216 3.86 -25.14 2.65
C GLY A 216 3.77 -25.31 4.17
N ALA A 217 4.38 -24.37 4.89
CA ALA A 217 4.54 -24.45 6.34
C ALA A 217 3.20 -24.39 7.09
N ALA A 218 3.02 -25.32 8.03
CA ALA A 218 1.84 -25.41 8.90
C ALA A 218 1.95 -24.56 10.19
N ALA A 219 3.12 -23.98 10.46
CA ALA A 219 3.37 -23.14 11.62
C ALA A 219 4.45 -22.10 11.30
N PRO A 220 4.41 -20.91 11.94
CA PRO A 220 5.54 -19.98 11.96
C PRO A 220 6.82 -20.61 12.53
N LEU A 221 7.98 -20.03 12.24
CA LEU A 221 9.28 -20.58 12.64
C LEU A 221 9.45 -20.73 14.15
N SER A 222 9.01 -19.73 14.93
CA SER A 222 9.36 -19.62 16.35
C SER A 222 8.15 -19.49 17.29
N GLN A 223 6.93 -19.52 16.77
CA GLN A 223 5.71 -19.42 17.57
C GLN A 223 4.57 -20.31 17.06
N PRO A 224 3.61 -20.69 17.92
CA PRO A 224 2.38 -21.33 17.45
C PRO A 224 1.59 -20.42 16.51
N ASN A 225 0.87 -21.01 15.56
CA ASN A 225 -0.07 -20.29 14.71
C ASN A 225 -1.12 -19.53 15.56
N ALA A 226 -1.28 -18.23 15.31
CA ALA A 226 -2.34 -17.45 15.91
C ALA A 226 -3.61 -17.46 15.04
N GLN A 227 -4.69 -18.02 15.58
CA GLN A 227 -5.98 -18.15 14.88
C GLN A 227 -6.84 -16.88 14.88
N ILE A 228 -6.28 -15.72 15.23
CA ILE A 228 -7.05 -14.47 15.35
C ILE A 228 -7.60 -13.98 14.00
N SER A 229 -6.93 -14.31 12.89
CA SER A 229 -7.38 -13.93 11.54
C SER A 229 -8.70 -14.59 11.15
N ALA A 230 -9.07 -15.72 11.76
CA ALA A 230 -10.37 -16.35 11.57
C ALA A 230 -11.56 -15.45 11.96
N MET A 231 -11.33 -14.39 12.76
CA MET A 231 -12.35 -13.37 13.05
C MET A 231 -12.70 -12.51 11.82
N ILE A 232 -11.80 -12.40 10.84
CA ILE A 232 -11.95 -11.57 9.64
C ILE A 232 -12.17 -12.44 8.40
N HIS A 233 -11.45 -13.54 8.28
CA HIS A 233 -11.48 -14.43 7.11
C HIS A 233 -12.41 -15.65 7.29
N GLY A 234 -12.94 -15.83 8.50
CA GLY A 234 -13.78 -16.98 8.83
C GLY A 234 -12.94 -18.18 9.26
N PRO A 235 -13.59 -19.23 9.79
CA PRO A 235 -12.91 -20.39 10.37
C PRO A 235 -12.09 -21.22 9.37
N ASP A 236 -12.40 -21.10 8.08
CA ASP A 236 -11.75 -21.81 6.98
C ASP A 236 -11.06 -20.85 5.98
N GLY A 237 -10.91 -19.58 6.34
CA GLY A 237 -10.27 -18.55 5.49
C GLY A 237 -11.16 -17.92 4.42
N LEU A 238 -12.29 -18.55 4.06
CA LEU A 238 -13.21 -18.03 3.04
C LEU A 238 -14.68 -18.00 3.46
N TRP A 239 -15.00 -18.07 4.76
CA TRP A 239 -16.37 -18.05 5.25
C TRP A 239 -17.30 -19.11 4.61
N PHE A 240 -16.77 -20.22 4.09
CA PHE A 240 -17.61 -21.30 3.60
C PHE A 240 -18.17 -22.14 4.75
N VAL A 241 -17.55 -22.08 5.93
CA VAL A 241 -17.95 -22.77 7.17
C VAL A 241 -18.16 -24.27 6.91
N GLY A 242 -17.21 -24.89 6.21
CA GLY A 242 -17.26 -26.32 5.88
C GLY A 242 -18.13 -26.69 4.66
N TRP A 243 -18.62 -25.71 3.91
CA TRP A 243 -19.27 -25.91 2.61
C TRP A 243 -18.30 -25.85 1.43
N GLN A 244 -17.01 -25.65 1.70
CA GLN A 244 -15.96 -25.86 0.72
C GLN A 244 -15.95 -27.32 0.31
N ASN A 245 -16.04 -27.60 -1.00
CA ASN A 245 -15.82 -28.96 -1.49
C ASN A 245 -14.38 -29.36 -1.14
N PRO A 246 -14.15 -30.38 -0.29
CA PRO A 246 -12.80 -30.73 0.12
C PRO A 246 -12.09 -31.46 -1.02
N HIS A 247 -10.88 -31.03 -1.33
CA HIS A 247 -9.96 -31.73 -2.22
C HIS A 247 -9.23 -32.84 -1.46
N ASP A 248 -8.71 -33.84 -2.19
CA ASP A 248 -7.81 -34.84 -1.61
C ASP A 248 -6.39 -34.27 -1.49
N LEU A 249 -6.13 -33.67 -0.33
CA LEU A 249 -4.84 -33.04 -0.03
C LEU A 249 -3.68 -34.04 0.08
N SER A 250 -3.94 -35.35 0.18
CA SER A 250 -2.88 -36.36 0.25
C SER A 250 -2.07 -36.48 -1.04
N THR A 251 -2.60 -35.94 -2.14
CA THR A 251 -1.97 -35.91 -3.46
C THR A 251 -1.16 -34.64 -3.73
N ILE A 252 -1.29 -33.63 -2.86
CA ILE A 252 -0.63 -32.34 -3.02
C ILE A 252 0.79 -32.42 -2.46
N PRO A 253 1.83 -32.01 -3.23
CA PRO A 253 3.19 -31.93 -2.71
C PRO A 253 3.27 -31.06 -1.46
N ALA A 254 3.99 -31.51 -0.44
CA ALA A 254 4.13 -30.82 0.85
C ALA A 254 5.61 -30.51 1.17
N ASP A 255 6.36 -30.09 0.15
CA ASP A 255 7.78 -29.71 0.25
C ASP A 255 8.00 -28.36 -0.45
N PRO A 256 7.66 -27.24 0.24
CA PRO A 256 7.78 -25.90 -0.34
C PRO A 256 9.25 -25.55 -0.62
N VAL A 257 10.18 -26.06 0.18
CA VAL A 257 11.62 -25.80 0.01
C VAL A 257 12.11 -26.40 -1.30
N ALA A 258 11.85 -27.69 -1.54
CA ALA A 258 12.24 -28.33 -2.79
C ALA A 258 11.61 -27.65 -4.02
N PHE A 259 10.35 -27.22 -3.91
CA PHE A 259 9.70 -26.42 -4.94
C PHE A 259 10.46 -25.12 -5.21
N TYR A 260 10.73 -24.32 -4.18
CA TYR A 260 11.43 -23.04 -4.34
C TYR A 260 12.84 -23.20 -4.93
N CYS A 261 13.62 -24.17 -4.43
CA CYS A 261 14.96 -24.41 -4.95
C CYS A 261 14.94 -24.80 -6.44
N THR A 262 13.98 -25.64 -6.83
CA THR A 262 13.81 -26.04 -8.24
C THR A 262 13.32 -24.88 -9.09
N ALA A 263 12.26 -24.19 -8.66
CA ALA A 263 11.64 -23.10 -9.41
C ALA A 263 12.63 -21.93 -9.61
N ALA A 264 13.41 -21.58 -8.58
CA ALA A 264 14.42 -20.53 -8.65
C ALA A 264 15.61 -20.91 -9.54
N ALA A 265 16.05 -22.18 -9.51
CA ALA A 265 17.11 -22.67 -10.39
C ALA A 265 16.69 -22.72 -11.87
N GLU A 266 15.44 -23.10 -12.13
CA GLU A 266 14.91 -23.25 -13.49
C GLU A 266 14.43 -21.93 -14.10
N ASN A 267 14.02 -20.97 -13.26
CA ASN A 267 13.44 -19.69 -13.68
C ASN A 267 14.17 -18.50 -13.01
N PRO A 268 15.48 -18.33 -13.27
CA PRO A 268 16.21 -17.18 -12.74
C PRO A 268 15.57 -15.88 -13.24
N GLY A 269 15.36 -14.93 -12.33
CA GLY A 269 14.66 -13.67 -12.60
C GLY A 269 13.14 -13.72 -12.41
N ALA A 270 12.56 -14.86 -12.03
CA ALA A 270 11.13 -14.93 -11.68
C ALA A 270 10.80 -14.06 -10.45
N THR A 271 9.59 -13.51 -10.41
CA THR A 271 9.09 -12.74 -9.27
C THR A 271 8.34 -13.64 -8.29
N VAL A 272 8.55 -13.43 -7.00
CA VAL A 272 7.69 -14.00 -5.95
C VAL A 272 6.73 -12.90 -5.49
N LEU A 273 5.43 -13.17 -5.54
CA LEU A 273 4.41 -12.36 -4.86
C LEU A 273 4.06 -13.07 -3.54
N ALA A 274 4.51 -12.51 -2.42
CA ALA A 274 4.22 -13.02 -1.09
C ALA A 274 3.08 -12.23 -0.45
N LEU A 275 1.96 -12.90 -0.24
CA LEU A 275 0.71 -12.37 0.28
C LEU A 275 0.48 -12.78 1.73
N GLY A 276 1.13 -13.86 2.19
CA GLY A 276 1.07 -14.34 3.57
C GLY A 276 2.37 -14.16 4.36
N PRO A 277 2.45 -14.79 5.55
CA PRO A 277 3.68 -14.87 6.34
C PRO A 277 4.85 -15.47 5.55
N LEU A 278 6.04 -14.90 5.68
CA LEU A 278 7.21 -15.24 4.83
C LEU A 278 7.90 -16.58 5.20
N THR A 279 7.24 -17.45 5.96
CA THR A 279 7.80 -18.68 6.53
C THR A 279 8.37 -19.60 5.46
N ASN A 280 7.65 -19.84 4.36
CA ASN A 280 8.13 -20.69 3.28
C ASN A 280 9.41 -20.15 2.63
N LEU A 281 9.47 -18.83 2.39
CA LEU A 281 10.64 -18.18 1.80
C LEU A 281 11.83 -18.22 2.74
N ALA A 282 11.64 -17.98 4.03
CA ALA A 282 12.71 -18.06 5.02
C ALA A 282 13.31 -19.46 5.10
N LEU A 283 12.47 -20.51 5.04
CA LEU A 283 12.93 -21.91 4.98
C LEU A 283 13.74 -22.18 3.70
N ALA A 284 13.25 -21.72 2.54
CA ALA A 284 13.96 -21.90 1.27
C ALA A 284 15.31 -21.14 1.22
N VAL A 285 15.37 -19.91 1.75
CA VAL A 285 16.61 -19.15 1.90
C VAL A 285 17.63 -19.89 2.75
N GLY A 286 17.20 -20.58 3.81
CA GLY A 286 18.07 -21.36 4.67
C GLY A 286 18.71 -22.57 3.96
N GLU A 287 18.01 -23.18 3.01
CA GLU A 287 18.42 -24.44 2.38
C GLU A 287 19.08 -24.25 1.01
N CYS A 288 18.60 -23.31 0.18
CA CYS A 288 19.14 -23.04 -1.17
C CYS A 288 19.36 -21.53 -1.42
N PRO A 289 20.22 -20.87 -0.62
CA PRO A 289 20.42 -19.42 -0.69
C PRO A 289 20.96 -18.94 -2.05
N VAL A 290 21.72 -19.77 -2.78
CA VAL A 290 22.29 -19.40 -4.09
C VAL A 290 21.20 -19.35 -5.15
N GLU A 291 20.32 -20.34 -5.18
CA GLU A 291 19.18 -20.43 -6.08
C GLU A 291 18.19 -19.30 -5.78
N MET A 292 17.84 -19.10 -4.50
CA MET A 292 16.94 -18.03 -4.07
C MET A 292 17.46 -16.64 -4.45
N ALA A 293 18.79 -16.40 -4.36
CA ALA A 293 19.40 -15.15 -4.84
C ALA A 293 19.31 -14.95 -6.36
N GLY A 294 19.00 -16.02 -7.13
CA GLY A 294 18.75 -15.97 -8.56
C GLY A 294 17.33 -15.51 -8.94
N LEU A 295 16.39 -15.44 -7.98
CA LEU A 295 15.07 -14.86 -8.20
C LEU A 295 15.18 -13.35 -8.49
N GLY A 296 14.26 -12.83 -9.31
CA GLY A 296 14.31 -11.45 -9.77
C GLY A 296 13.94 -10.45 -8.68
N GLU A 297 12.85 -10.73 -7.96
CA GLU A 297 12.35 -9.88 -6.87
C GLU A 297 11.31 -10.63 -6.02
N VAL A 298 11.29 -10.35 -4.73
CA VAL A 298 10.20 -10.71 -3.81
C VAL A 298 9.38 -9.46 -3.54
N ILE A 299 8.15 -9.43 -4.03
CA ILE A 299 7.16 -8.40 -3.72
C ILE A 299 6.28 -8.96 -2.60
N ALA A 300 6.46 -8.46 -1.39
CA ALA A 300 5.76 -8.95 -0.21
C ALA A 300 4.77 -7.91 0.33
N LEU A 301 3.54 -8.33 0.61
CA LEU A 301 2.61 -7.59 1.45
C LEU A 301 3.03 -7.77 2.91
N GLY A 302 3.39 -6.69 3.57
CA GLY A 302 3.67 -6.74 5.00
C GLY A 302 4.40 -5.52 5.52
N GLY A 303 4.30 -5.32 6.83
CA GLY A 303 4.88 -4.20 7.54
C GLY A 303 4.11 -2.87 7.43
N SER A 304 4.49 -1.95 8.31
CA SER A 304 4.02 -0.57 8.31
C SER A 304 5.10 0.34 8.86
N ARG A 305 5.15 1.59 8.38
CA ARG A 305 6.10 2.60 8.87
C ARG A 305 5.54 3.40 10.03
N THR A 306 4.23 3.61 10.07
CA THR A 306 3.57 4.61 10.93
C THR A 306 2.66 4.02 11.98
N ALA A 307 2.21 2.79 11.82
CA ALA A 307 1.41 2.13 12.82
C ALA A 307 2.29 1.57 13.96
N ASN A 308 1.82 1.78 15.19
CA ASN A 308 2.53 1.48 16.43
C ASN A 308 1.72 0.59 17.38
N ALA A 309 0.79 -0.19 16.82
CA ALA A 309 -0.02 -1.16 17.56
C ALA A 309 0.73 -2.51 17.70
N PRO A 310 0.40 -3.34 18.72
CA PRO A 310 1.06 -4.63 18.93
C PRO A 310 0.90 -5.67 17.81
N MET A 311 -0.13 -5.53 16.98
CA MET A 311 -0.34 -6.33 15.77
C MET A 311 -0.65 -5.33 14.65
N THR A 312 0.42 -4.69 14.17
CA THR A 312 0.31 -3.63 13.17
C THR A 312 0.04 -4.23 11.79
N ASP A 313 0.87 -5.19 11.40
CA ASP A 313 0.72 -5.99 10.19
C ASP A 313 0.63 -7.46 10.57
N TYR A 314 -0.33 -8.18 9.99
CA TYR A 314 -0.61 -9.56 10.38
C TYR A 314 0.49 -10.51 9.90
N ASN A 315 0.95 -10.38 8.65
CA ASN A 315 1.93 -11.29 8.05
C ASN A 315 3.28 -11.26 8.78
N VAL A 316 3.81 -10.07 9.03
CA VAL A 316 5.06 -9.91 9.79
C VAL A 316 4.87 -10.28 11.27
N TRP A 317 3.72 -9.98 11.87
CA TRP A 317 3.45 -10.36 13.27
C TRP A 317 3.32 -11.87 13.47
N GLN A 318 2.80 -12.56 12.47
CA GLN A 318 2.61 -14.00 12.47
C GLN A 318 3.95 -14.75 12.40
N ASP A 319 4.94 -14.25 11.65
CA ASP A 319 6.30 -14.81 11.64
C ASP A 319 7.39 -13.73 11.50
N PRO A 320 7.71 -13.00 12.60
CA PRO A 320 8.72 -11.94 12.60
C PRO A 320 10.11 -12.45 12.26
N GLU A 321 10.45 -13.67 12.69
CA GLU A 321 11.73 -14.31 12.40
C GLU A 321 11.87 -14.61 10.91
N ALA A 322 10.83 -15.11 10.26
CA ALA A 322 10.87 -15.33 8.81
C ALA A 322 11.03 -14.02 8.03
N ALA A 323 10.34 -12.95 8.45
CA ALA A 323 10.49 -11.65 7.83
C ALA A 323 11.92 -11.09 7.95
N ASP A 324 12.55 -11.23 9.12
CA ASP A 324 13.95 -10.83 9.34
C ASP A 324 14.91 -11.64 8.46
N ILE A 325 14.73 -12.96 8.35
CA ILE A 325 15.54 -13.83 7.49
C ILE A 325 15.43 -13.40 6.03
N VAL A 326 14.23 -13.17 5.52
CA VAL A 326 14.03 -12.77 4.11
C VAL A 326 14.63 -11.39 3.85
N LEU A 327 14.43 -10.41 4.74
CA LEU A 327 14.99 -9.07 4.60
C LEU A 327 16.52 -9.05 4.68
N THR A 328 17.14 -9.99 5.41
CA THR A 328 18.60 -10.07 5.55
C THR A 328 19.26 -11.07 4.59
N SER A 329 18.46 -11.73 3.75
CA SER A 329 18.93 -12.77 2.80
C SER A 329 19.80 -12.24 1.66
N GLY A 330 19.72 -10.94 1.36
CA GLY A 330 20.33 -10.33 0.17
C GLY A 330 19.50 -10.46 -1.11
N MET A 331 18.32 -11.07 -1.06
CA MET A 331 17.36 -11.06 -2.17
C MET A 331 16.85 -9.64 -2.43
N PRO A 332 16.46 -9.30 -3.68
CA PRO A 332 15.76 -8.05 -3.95
C PRO A 332 14.34 -8.12 -3.37
N VAL A 333 14.09 -7.40 -2.28
CA VAL A 333 12.79 -7.37 -1.60
C VAL A 333 12.11 -6.01 -1.79
N THR A 334 10.83 -6.02 -2.17
CA THR A 334 9.95 -4.87 -2.13
C THR A 334 8.79 -5.14 -1.18
N LEU A 335 8.67 -4.33 -0.13
CA LEU A 335 7.55 -4.38 0.80
C LEU A 335 6.45 -3.42 0.35
N VAL A 336 5.27 -3.96 0.05
CA VAL A 336 4.04 -3.18 -0.09
C VAL A 336 3.46 -2.99 1.31
N LEU A 337 3.75 -1.83 1.91
CA LEU A 337 3.35 -1.55 3.30
C LEU A 337 1.85 -1.29 3.42
N LEU A 338 1.30 -1.46 4.62
CA LEU A 338 -0.13 -1.20 4.89
C LEU A 338 -0.58 0.23 4.54
N GLU A 339 0.31 1.21 4.62
CA GLU A 339 0.04 2.58 4.17
C GLU A 339 -0.28 2.69 2.68
N ALA A 340 0.33 1.83 1.85
CA ALA A 340 0.07 1.75 0.41
C ALA A 340 -1.13 0.85 0.13
N SER A 341 -1.08 -0.41 0.59
CA SER A 341 -2.10 -1.40 0.29
C SER A 341 -3.47 -1.02 0.87
N GLY A 342 -3.50 -0.39 2.04
CA GLY A 342 -4.72 0.11 2.68
C GLY A 342 -5.42 1.26 1.94
N GLN A 343 -4.79 1.89 0.94
CA GLN A 343 -5.45 2.90 0.11
C GLN A 343 -6.39 2.28 -0.92
N PHE A 344 -6.17 1.02 -1.29
CA PHE A 344 -7.05 0.30 -2.19
C PHE A 344 -8.24 -0.26 -1.41
N THR A 345 -9.39 0.39 -1.60
CA THR A 345 -10.63 -0.01 -0.94
C THR A 345 -11.72 -0.37 -1.94
N LEU A 346 -12.56 -1.34 -1.57
CA LEU A 346 -13.76 -1.71 -2.33
C LEU A 346 -15.01 -1.46 -1.46
N GLY A 347 -16.07 -0.94 -2.08
CA GLY A 347 -17.36 -0.76 -1.44
C GLY A 347 -18.48 -1.56 -2.10
N GLU A 348 -19.72 -1.32 -1.66
CA GLU A 348 -20.92 -1.97 -2.19
C GLU A 348 -21.03 -1.84 -3.73
N ARG A 349 -20.58 -0.71 -4.27
CA ARG A 349 -20.65 -0.43 -5.71
C ARG A 349 -19.77 -1.41 -6.50
N GLU A 350 -18.56 -1.67 -6.03
CA GLU A 350 -17.59 -2.57 -6.66
C GLU A 350 -18.08 -4.02 -6.55
N LEU A 351 -18.54 -4.43 -5.37
CA LEU A 351 -19.15 -5.75 -5.17
C LEU A 351 -20.38 -5.96 -6.06
N ALA A 352 -21.25 -4.97 -6.22
CA ALA A 352 -22.39 -5.04 -7.14
C ALA A 352 -21.97 -5.11 -8.61
N GLN A 353 -20.83 -4.52 -8.99
CA GLN A 353 -20.28 -4.67 -10.34
C GLN A 353 -19.74 -6.08 -10.56
N MET A 354 -19.03 -6.63 -9.58
CA MET A 354 -18.53 -8.00 -9.58
C MET A 354 -19.66 -9.03 -9.64
N ALA A 355 -20.78 -8.81 -8.93
CA ALA A 355 -21.98 -9.64 -9.05
C ALA A 355 -22.56 -9.68 -10.48
N ARG A 356 -22.58 -8.52 -11.15
CA ARG A 356 -23.16 -8.42 -12.50
C ARG A 356 -22.22 -8.90 -13.60
N ARG A 357 -20.92 -8.66 -13.47
CA ARG A 357 -19.93 -8.78 -14.56
C ARG A 357 -18.80 -9.74 -14.27
N GLY A 358 -18.65 -10.21 -13.04
CA GLY A 358 -17.58 -11.12 -12.66
C GLY A 358 -17.72 -12.47 -13.34
N ASN A 359 -16.58 -13.09 -13.59
CA ASN A 359 -16.50 -14.50 -13.99
C ASN A 359 -16.94 -15.45 -12.85
N ALA A 360 -16.84 -16.76 -13.07
CA ALA A 360 -17.31 -17.76 -12.12
C ALA A 360 -16.59 -17.66 -10.76
N ALA A 361 -15.26 -17.53 -10.76
CA ALA A 361 -14.46 -17.41 -9.55
C ALA A 361 -14.73 -16.11 -8.80
N ALA A 362 -14.89 -14.99 -9.51
CA ALA A 362 -15.31 -13.73 -8.91
C ALA A 362 -16.67 -13.89 -8.22
N LYS A 363 -17.65 -14.54 -8.86
CA LYS A 363 -18.96 -14.78 -8.25
C LYS A 363 -18.91 -15.73 -7.05
N LEU A 364 -18.01 -16.71 -7.07
CA LEU A 364 -17.79 -17.64 -5.97
C LEU A 364 -17.38 -16.90 -4.67
N ILE A 365 -16.48 -15.93 -4.78
CA ILE A 365 -15.94 -15.21 -3.61
C ILE A 365 -16.74 -13.98 -3.18
N LEU A 366 -17.84 -13.62 -3.87
CA LEU A 366 -18.67 -12.45 -3.51
C LEU A 366 -19.29 -12.53 -2.11
N GLY A 367 -19.80 -13.71 -1.74
CA GLY A 367 -20.33 -13.96 -0.40
C GLY A 367 -19.24 -13.77 0.67
N PRO A 368 -18.10 -14.48 0.56
CA PRO A 368 -16.94 -14.28 1.43
C PRO A 368 -16.50 -12.80 1.54
N MET A 369 -16.38 -12.08 0.42
CA MET A 369 -16.04 -10.65 0.41
C MET A 369 -17.06 -9.77 1.14
N SER A 370 -18.34 -10.12 1.08
CA SER A 370 -19.39 -9.39 1.80
C SER A 370 -19.27 -9.56 3.32
N TYR A 371 -18.99 -10.79 3.79
CA TYR A 371 -18.75 -11.06 5.22
C TYR A 371 -17.47 -10.43 5.73
N TYR A 372 -16.38 -10.51 4.96
CA TYR A 372 -15.13 -9.82 5.26
C TYR A 372 -15.35 -8.30 5.40
N ALA A 373 -16.11 -7.70 4.48
CA ALA A 373 -16.45 -6.29 4.55
C ALA A 373 -17.29 -5.96 5.80
N GLU A 374 -18.26 -6.80 6.17
CA GLU A 374 -19.06 -6.63 7.40
C GLU A 374 -18.18 -6.73 8.66
N MET A 375 -17.29 -7.72 8.73
CA MET A 375 -16.41 -7.90 9.89
C MET A 375 -15.44 -6.75 10.05
N GLN A 376 -14.82 -6.26 8.97
CA GLN A 376 -13.97 -5.07 9.02
C GLN A 376 -14.77 -3.80 9.32
N ALA A 377 -15.96 -3.63 8.73
CA ALA A 377 -16.82 -2.48 9.01
C ALA A 377 -17.33 -2.50 10.46
N GLY A 378 -17.58 -3.66 11.07
CA GLY A 378 -18.02 -3.80 12.46
C GLY A 378 -17.09 -3.12 13.47
N PHE A 379 -15.82 -2.91 13.13
CA PHE A 379 -14.86 -2.18 13.95
C PHE A 379 -14.95 -0.64 13.83
N GLY A 380 -15.69 -0.07 12.86
CA GLY A 380 -15.70 1.39 12.64
C GLY A 380 -16.80 2.01 11.76
N GLY A 381 -17.76 1.23 11.25
CA GLY A 381 -18.84 1.67 10.36
C GLY A 381 -18.38 2.10 8.96
N ALA A 382 -17.23 1.60 8.48
CA ALA A 382 -16.67 1.95 7.17
C ALA A 382 -17.54 1.42 6.01
N THR A 383 -17.72 2.23 4.97
CA THR A 383 -18.49 1.87 3.76
C THR A 383 -17.62 1.34 2.62
N GLU A 384 -16.30 1.48 2.75
CA GLU A 384 -15.29 0.96 1.84
C GLU A 384 -14.22 0.29 2.70
N ILE A 385 -13.80 -0.91 2.29
CA ILE A 385 -12.92 -1.79 3.06
C ILE A 385 -11.65 -2.06 2.26
N ALA A 386 -10.50 -2.05 2.94
CA ALA A 386 -9.21 -2.33 2.32
C ALA A 386 -9.10 -3.80 1.90
N TYR A 387 -8.53 -4.04 0.73
CA TYR A 387 -8.19 -5.37 0.21
C TYR A 387 -6.69 -5.37 -0.08
N TYR A 388 -5.90 -5.70 0.94
CA TYR A 388 -4.46 -5.41 0.96
C TYR A 388 -3.71 -6.23 -0.10
N ASP A 389 -4.05 -7.51 -0.21
CA ASP A 389 -3.47 -8.47 -1.14
C ASP A 389 -3.76 -8.13 -2.60
N VAL A 390 -4.95 -7.60 -2.86
CA VAL A 390 -5.33 -7.12 -4.20
C VAL A 390 -4.43 -5.95 -4.61
N ALA A 391 -4.13 -5.04 -3.69
CA ALA A 391 -3.22 -3.92 -3.97
C ALA A 391 -1.80 -4.41 -4.29
N ALA A 392 -1.29 -5.36 -3.49
CA ALA A 392 0.04 -5.96 -3.70
C ALA A 392 0.11 -6.73 -5.04
N ALA A 393 -0.91 -7.52 -5.36
CA ALA A 393 -1.04 -8.19 -6.65
C ALA A 393 -1.09 -7.19 -7.81
N ILE A 394 -1.87 -6.10 -7.69
CA ILE A 394 -1.92 -5.07 -8.72
C ILE A 394 -0.56 -4.40 -8.90
N TYR A 395 0.12 -4.10 -7.80
CA TYR A 395 1.47 -3.55 -7.83
C TYR A 395 2.46 -4.50 -8.53
N ALA A 396 2.45 -5.79 -8.22
CA ALA A 396 3.34 -6.77 -8.85
C ALA A 396 3.16 -6.84 -10.38
N VAL A 397 1.92 -6.79 -10.85
CA VAL A 397 1.67 -6.81 -12.29
C VAL A 397 1.94 -5.45 -12.93
N ARG A 398 1.72 -4.33 -12.20
CA ARG A 398 1.96 -2.96 -12.69
C ARG A 398 2.66 -2.07 -11.66
N PRO A 399 3.99 -2.20 -11.49
CA PRO A 399 4.74 -1.46 -10.47
C PRO A 399 4.67 0.06 -10.63
N SER A 400 4.41 0.55 -11.85
CA SER A 400 4.24 1.99 -12.14
C SER A 400 3.05 2.66 -11.42
N LEU A 401 2.22 1.89 -10.70
CA LEU A 401 1.13 2.43 -9.89
C LEU A 401 1.55 2.73 -8.45
N GLY A 402 2.76 2.40 -8.03
CA GLY A 402 3.30 2.81 -6.73
C GLY A 402 4.69 3.43 -6.90
N GLU A 403 5.11 4.16 -5.87
CA GLU A 403 6.48 4.67 -5.76
C GLU A 403 7.22 3.84 -4.70
N ALA A 404 8.34 3.24 -5.12
CA ALA A 404 9.18 2.43 -4.26
C ALA A 404 10.39 3.26 -3.79
N GLU A 405 10.65 3.27 -2.49
CA GLU A 405 11.77 3.97 -1.87
C GLU A 405 12.74 2.98 -1.22
N SER A 406 14.04 3.18 -1.42
CA SER A 406 15.07 2.37 -0.77
C SER A 406 15.09 2.60 0.74
N ALA A 407 15.09 1.53 1.52
CA ALA A 407 15.02 1.59 2.98
C ALA A 407 15.87 0.52 3.65
N LEU A 408 16.38 0.85 4.83
CA LEU A 408 16.77 -0.15 5.82
C LEU A 408 15.53 -0.49 6.63
N VAL A 409 15.15 -1.77 6.66
CA VAL A 409 14.02 -2.29 7.40
C VAL A 409 14.50 -3.32 8.41
N LYS A 410 14.15 -3.12 9.68
CA LYS A 410 14.39 -4.09 10.77
C LYS A 410 13.08 -4.60 11.34
N VAL A 411 13.04 -5.86 11.75
CA VAL A 411 11.85 -6.48 12.35
C VAL A 411 12.09 -6.71 13.84
N VAL A 412 11.11 -6.36 14.67
CA VAL A 412 11.17 -6.65 16.10
C VAL A 412 10.70 -8.08 16.34
N ALA A 413 11.65 -9.02 16.47
CA ALA A 413 11.35 -10.41 16.82
C ALA A 413 11.32 -10.67 18.35
N GLU A 414 11.76 -9.73 19.19
CA GLU A 414 11.72 -9.96 20.64
C GLU A 414 10.27 -10.08 21.14
N GLN A 415 10.02 -11.07 22.01
CA GLN A 415 8.73 -11.31 22.67
C GLN A 415 8.36 -10.11 23.58
N SER A 416 7.64 -9.16 22.99
CA SER A 416 7.32 -7.85 23.54
C SER A 416 6.02 -7.31 22.94
N LEU A 417 5.53 -6.17 23.44
CA LEU A 417 4.39 -5.47 22.83
C LEU A 417 4.66 -4.98 21.41
N SER A 418 5.92 -4.89 21.00
CA SER A 418 6.34 -4.45 19.67
C SER A 418 6.69 -5.61 18.75
N ARG A 419 6.51 -6.87 19.18
CA ARG A 419 6.79 -8.04 18.33
C ARG A 419 6.06 -7.90 17.00
N GLY A 420 6.74 -8.17 15.88
CA GLY A 420 6.19 -8.04 14.53
C GLY A 420 6.16 -6.62 13.98
N GLN A 421 6.63 -5.61 14.71
CA GLN A 421 6.76 -4.27 14.15
C GLN A 421 7.95 -4.18 13.20
N THR A 422 7.73 -3.52 12.06
CA THR A 422 8.78 -3.12 11.13
C THR A 422 9.26 -1.70 11.43
N ILE A 423 10.56 -1.52 11.61
CA ILE A 423 11.21 -0.22 11.76
C ILE A 423 11.79 0.16 10.40
N VAL A 424 11.21 1.17 9.74
CA VAL A 424 11.53 1.56 8.35
C VAL A 424 12.34 2.86 8.30
N GLY A 425 13.64 2.74 8.03
CA GLY A 425 14.59 3.84 7.92
C GLY A 425 14.71 4.42 6.52
N LEU A 426 14.02 5.53 6.25
CA LEU A 426 14.07 6.23 4.95
C LEU A 426 15.09 7.37 4.95
N THR A 427 15.25 8.05 6.08
CA THR A 427 16.20 9.16 6.17
C THR A 427 17.56 8.68 6.67
N MET A 428 18.60 9.44 6.35
CA MET A 428 19.94 9.21 6.91
C MET A 428 19.92 9.15 8.44
N ALA A 429 19.13 10.01 9.09
CA ALA A 429 19.00 10.04 10.54
C ALA A 429 18.37 8.75 11.08
N ASP A 430 17.27 8.28 10.46
CA ASP A 430 16.61 7.03 10.86
C ASP A 430 17.63 5.88 10.84
N ARG A 431 18.33 5.72 9.72
CA ARG A 431 19.31 4.64 9.49
C ARG A 431 20.46 4.69 10.49
N ILE A 432 21.06 5.87 10.70
CA ILE A 432 22.12 6.03 11.70
C ILE A 432 21.63 5.58 13.08
N THR A 433 20.42 5.97 13.50
CA THR A 433 19.89 5.59 14.82
C THR A 433 19.47 4.12 14.93
N MET A 434 19.24 3.45 13.80
CA MET A 434 18.94 2.02 13.75
C MET A 434 20.21 1.15 13.80
N ILE A 435 21.34 1.69 13.33
CA ILE A 435 22.62 0.96 13.23
C ILE A 435 23.49 1.24 14.45
N ALA A 436 23.71 2.52 14.75
CA ALA A 436 24.69 2.94 15.74
C ALA A 436 24.22 2.67 17.17
N SER A 437 25.13 2.16 17.99
CA SER A 437 24.94 2.10 19.43
C SER A 437 24.95 3.50 20.05
N GLN A 438 24.35 3.64 21.24
CA GLN A 438 24.42 4.90 22.00
C GLN A 438 25.87 5.34 22.24
N GLY A 439 26.77 4.40 22.55
CA GLY A 439 28.18 4.69 22.78
C GLY A 439 28.90 5.23 21.53
N GLU A 440 28.59 4.71 20.35
CA GLU A 440 29.12 5.26 19.09
C GLU A 440 28.61 6.68 18.84
N LEU A 441 27.32 6.92 19.03
CA LEU A 441 26.74 8.27 18.85
C LEU A 441 27.35 9.28 19.84
N ASP A 442 27.47 8.92 21.11
CA ASP A 442 28.10 9.76 22.13
C ASP A 442 29.58 10.03 21.80
N TYR A 443 30.29 9.04 21.27
CA TYR A 443 31.67 9.19 20.79
C TYR A 443 31.77 10.16 19.61
N LEU A 444 30.88 10.06 18.62
CA LEU A 444 30.85 10.98 17.48
C LEU A 444 30.62 12.42 17.93
N VAL A 445 29.68 12.63 18.85
CA VAL A 445 29.41 13.96 19.43
C VAL A 445 30.64 14.48 20.17
N TYR A 446 31.29 13.65 20.98
CA TYR A 446 32.51 14.03 21.69
C TYR A 446 33.62 14.44 20.72
N GLN A 447 33.91 13.63 19.70
CA GLN A 447 34.96 13.93 18.71
C GLN A 447 34.64 15.21 17.92
N PHE A 448 33.40 15.40 17.50
CA PHE A 448 32.96 16.60 16.77
C PHE A 448 33.24 17.91 17.54
N TYR A 449 33.15 17.90 18.87
CA TYR A 449 33.41 19.09 19.70
C TYR A 449 34.85 19.18 20.23
N THR A 450 35.64 18.11 20.19
CA THR A 450 36.98 18.07 20.82
C THR A 450 38.14 17.96 19.84
N ASP A 451 37.93 17.38 18.66
CA ASP A 451 38.93 17.33 17.59
C ASP A 451 38.51 18.25 16.42
N PRO A 452 39.22 19.38 16.18
CA PRO A 452 38.89 20.30 15.10
C PRO A 452 39.07 19.71 13.70
N ASN A 453 39.72 18.55 13.56
CA ASN A 453 39.90 17.85 12.28
C ASN A 453 38.99 16.64 12.13
N PHE A 454 38.06 16.41 13.06
CA PHE A 454 37.19 15.24 13.00
C PHE A 454 36.23 15.31 11.80
N ASP A 455 36.30 14.30 10.93
CA ASP A 455 35.38 14.15 9.80
C ASP A 455 34.09 13.45 10.24
N LEU A 456 33.15 14.24 10.75
CA LEU A 456 31.83 13.75 11.13
C LEU A 456 31.11 13.06 9.96
N TYR A 457 31.19 13.60 8.74
CA TYR A 457 30.47 13.04 7.60
C TYR A 457 31.05 11.70 7.17
N GLY A 458 32.37 11.56 7.14
CA GLY A 458 33.05 10.29 6.91
C GLY A 458 32.69 9.25 7.96
N ALA A 459 32.62 9.64 9.24
CA ALA A 459 32.23 8.74 10.32
C ALA A 459 30.76 8.29 10.22
N LEU A 460 29.83 9.22 9.93
CA LEU A 460 28.43 8.90 9.69
C LEU A 460 28.24 8.00 8.46
N PHE A 461 28.99 8.24 7.39
CA PHE A 461 29.01 7.36 6.23
C PHE A 461 29.53 5.96 6.59
N GLY A 462 30.55 5.88 7.44
CA GLY A 462 31.05 4.62 7.98
C GLY A 462 29.98 3.81 8.72
N ILE A 463 29.09 4.47 9.48
CA ILE A 463 27.93 3.82 10.12
C ILE A 463 26.95 3.29 9.08
N LEU A 464 26.56 4.11 8.10
CA LEU A 464 25.60 3.71 7.05
C LEU A 464 26.08 2.50 6.24
N MET A 465 27.39 2.29 6.12
CA MET A 465 27.97 1.15 5.40
C MET A 465 27.97 -0.15 6.21
N GLN A 466 27.70 -0.11 7.52
CA GLN A 466 27.64 -1.32 8.36
C GLN A 466 26.41 -2.16 8.02
N GLU A 467 25.28 -1.51 7.73
CA GLU A 467 24.02 -2.15 7.33
C GLU A 467 23.40 -1.36 6.16
N PRO A 468 23.59 -1.82 4.92
CA PRO A 468 22.99 -1.18 3.75
C PRO A 468 21.47 -1.34 3.75
N ASP A 469 20.78 -0.51 2.97
CA ASP A 469 19.35 -0.68 2.68
C ASP A 469 19.10 -2.11 2.16
N ASN A 470 18.05 -2.75 2.68
CA ASN A 470 17.76 -4.18 2.47
C ASN A 470 16.39 -4.42 1.82
N ALA A 471 15.61 -3.37 1.57
CA ALA A 471 14.35 -3.46 0.84
C ALA A 471 14.06 -2.15 0.08
N GLN A 472 13.19 -2.25 -0.93
CA GLN A 472 12.36 -1.12 -1.32
C GLN A 472 11.06 -1.16 -0.51
N VAL A 473 10.47 -0.01 -0.22
CA VAL A 473 9.16 0.11 0.43
C VAL A 473 8.21 0.94 -0.40
N VAL A 474 6.98 0.46 -0.55
CA VAL A 474 5.89 1.19 -1.22
C VAL A 474 4.99 1.77 -0.14
N LEU A 475 4.89 3.10 -0.10
CA LEU A 475 4.08 3.85 0.86
C LEU A 475 2.84 4.51 0.25
N ASP A 476 2.85 4.69 -1.07
CA ASP A 476 1.77 5.33 -1.81
C ASP A 476 1.48 4.59 -3.10
N VAL A 477 0.20 4.50 -3.45
CA VAL A 477 -0.27 3.86 -4.68
C VAL A 477 -1.34 4.70 -5.35
N ASN A 478 -1.47 4.55 -6.65
CA ASN A 478 -2.55 5.12 -7.42
C ASN A 478 -3.82 4.25 -7.30
N GLU A 479 -4.44 4.34 -6.13
CA GLU A 479 -5.67 3.66 -5.74
C GLU A 479 -6.76 3.75 -6.82
N ARG A 480 -6.93 4.92 -7.42
CA ARG A 480 -7.97 5.14 -8.44
C ARG A 480 -7.72 4.30 -9.70
N TRP A 481 -6.48 4.21 -10.16
CA TRP A 481 -6.13 3.37 -11.31
C TRP A 481 -6.13 1.89 -10.95
N MET A 482 -5.75 1.53 -9.72
CA MET A 482 -5.87 0.17 -9.22
C MET A 482 -7.34 -0.30 -9.25
N SER A 483 -8.31 0.49 -8.78
CA SER A 483 -9.74 0.12 -8.83
C SER A 483 -10.25 -0.07 -10.27
N VAL A 484 -9.75 0.73 -11.21
CA VAL A 484 -10.08 0.58 -12.65
C VAL A 484 -9.54 -0.75 -13.19
N LEU A 485 -8.30 -1.09 -12.87
CA LEU A 485 -7.70 -2.37 -13.28
C LEU A 485 -8.37 -3.57 -12.62
N PHE A 486 -8.75 -3.45 -11.34
CA PHE A 486 -9.49 -4.48 -10.63
C PHE A 486 -10.79 -4.83 -11.35
N LEU A 487 -11.67 -3.84 -11.55
CA LEU A 487 -12.98 -4.04 -12.19
C LEU A 487 -12.90 -4.44 -13.67
N ALA A 488 -11.78 -4.14 -14.34
CA ALA A 488 -11.53 -4.59 -15.70
C ALA A 488 -11.04 -6.04 -15.73
N GLY A 489 -10.22 -6.45 -14.76
CA GLY A 489 -9.58 -7.76 -14.71
C GLY A 489 -10.46 -8.91 -14.22
N ILE A 490 -11.50 -8.63 -13.44
CA ILE A 490 -12.40 -9.68 -12.91
C ILE A 490 -13.50 -10.16 -13.89
N ARG A 491 -13.51 -9.66 -15.12
CA ARG A 491 -14.60 -9.90 -16.09
C ARG A 491 -14.55 -11.27 -16.75
#